data_AF-A0AA97MDB3-F1
#
_entry.id   AF-A0AA97MDB3-F1
#
_cell.length_a   1.000
_cell.length_b   1.000
_cell.length_c   1.000
_cell.angle_alpha   90.00
_cell.angle_beta   90.00
_cell.angle_gamma   90.00
#
_symmetry.space_group_name_H-M   'P 1'
#
loop_
_entity.id
_entity.type
_entity.pdbx_description
1 polymer ?
#
loop_
_entity_poly.entity_id
_entity_poly.type
_entity_poly.pdbx_seq_one_letter_code
_entity_poly.pdbx_strand_id
1 'polypeptide(L)'
;EICKIWSGVSRYIYRQLLQKTAVEIGAGTFALVPVHASVEEGSVLPVERPVFILSKPLRMFYNLECDEIKIPDETLTVQLDFEEIAAETHFRREIVEQCVEETLLCFAGALRDNKEVEFSFR
;
A
#
# COMPACT_ATOMS: atom_id res chain seq x y z
N GLU A 1 10.85 -16.21 6.42
CA GLU A 1 11.23 -15.50 5.18
C GLU A 1 10.28 -14.34 4.88
N ILE A 2 8.97 -14.57 4.98
CA ILE A 2 7.89 -13.57 4.81
C ILE A 2 8.20 -12.20 5.43
N CYS A 3 8.56 -12.13 6.72
CA CYS A 3 8.85 -10.85 7.36
C CYS A 3 9.99 -10.08 6.68
N LYS A 4 11.09 -10.74 6.28
CA LYS A 4 12.22 -10.08 5.61
C LYS A 4 11.84 -9.53 4.24
N ILE A 5 11.05 -10.30 3.48
CA ILE A 5 10.55 -9.87 2.17
C ILE A 5 9.65 -8.65 2.35
N TRP A 6 8.69 -8.71 3.28
CA TRP A 6 7.78 -7.59 3.55
C TRP A 6 8.47 -6.37 4.17
N SER A 7 9.54 -6.53 4.95
CA SER A 7 10.40 -5.40 5.35
C SER A 7 11.03 -4.72 4.12
N GLY A 8 11.45 -5.50 3.12
CA GLY A 8 11.96 -4.97 1.83
C GLY A 8 10.90 -4.25 1.01
N VAL A 9 9.72 -4.87 0.86
CA VAL A 9 8.55 -4.26 0.20
C VAL A 9 8.14 -2.95 0.90
N SER A 10 8.05 -2.94 2.22
CA SER A 10 7.71 -1.76 3.02
C SER A 10 8.73 -0.63 2.79
N ARG A 11 10.02 -0.96 2.78
CA ARG A 11 11.08 0.02 2.52
C ARG A 11 11.03 0.55 1.09
N TYR A 12 10.74 -0.29 0.10
CA TYR A 12 10.51 0.13 -1.28
C TYR A 12 9.34 1.12 -1.38
N ILE A 13 8.18 0.77 -0.82
CA ILE A 13 6.99 1.65 -0.81
C ILE A 13 7.32 2.98 -0.13
N TYR A 14 7.98 2.94 1.03
CA TYR A 14 8.37 4.15 1.74
C TYR A 14 9.26 5.07 0.89
N ARG A 15 10.24 4.52 0.16
CA ARG A 15 11.09 5.31 -0.76
C ARG A 15 10.29 5.95 -1.89
N GLN A 16 9.34 5.22 -2.50
CA GLN A 16 8.49 5.75 -3.56
C GLN A 16 7.57 6.86 -3.04
N LEU A 17 6.99 6.69 -1.85
CA LEU A 17 6.15 7.71 -1.21
C LEU A 17 6.94 8.99 -0.89
N LEU A 18 8.20 8.89 -0.44
CA LEU A 18 9.07 10.06 -0.25
C LEU A 18 9.31 10.84 -1.56
N GLN A 19 9.23 10.16 -2.70
CA GLN A 19 9.31 10.75 -4.04
C GLN A 19 7.93 11.16 -4.59
N LYS A 20 6.90 11.17 -3.75
CA LYS A 20 5.50 11.47 -4.12
C LYS A 20 4.97 10.58 -5.24
N THR A 21 5.46 9.34 -5.30
CA THR A 21 5.02 8.32 -6.26
C THR A 21 4.16 7.30 -5.53
N ALA A 22 2.98 7.02 -6.08
CA ALA A 22 2.08 6.00 -5.57
C ALA A 22 2.54 4.60 -6.00
N VAL A 23 2.30 3.60 -5.16
CA VAL A 23 2.72 2.21 -5.42
C VAL A 23 1.52 1.29 -5.42
N GLU A 24 1.20 0.73 -6.58
CA GLU A 24 0.20 -0.33 -6.74
C GLU A 24 0.82 -1.69 -6.44
N ILE A 25 0.16 -2.45 -5.55
CA ILE A 25 0.61 -3.79 -5.16
C ILE A 25 -0.39 -4.88 -5.56
N GLY A 26 -1.36 -4.58 -6.44
CA GLY A 26 -2.40 -5.52 -6.89
C GLY A 26 -3.67 -5.50 -6.04
N ALA A 27 -3.56 -5.63 -4.71
CA ALA A 27 -4.73 -5.50 -3.83
C ALA A 27 -5.19 -4.04 -3.67
N GLY A 28 -4.30 -3.09 -3.92
CA GLY A 28 -4.58 -1.67 -3.77
C GLY A 28 -3.33 -0.84 -4.03
N THR A 29 -3.42 0.43 -3.66
CA THR A 29 -2.40 1.44 -3.94
C THR A 29 -2.03 2.18 -2.68
N PHE A 30 -0.75 2.29 -2.39
CA PHE A 30 -0.21 3.21 -1.40
C PHE A 30 0.04 4.58 -2.05
N ALA A 31 -0.42 5.65 -1.42
CA ALA A 31 -0.21 7.01 -1.91
C ALA A 31 -0.11 8.01 -0.76
N LEU A 32 0.53 9.16 -1.02
CA LEU A 32 0.40 10.33 -0.18
C LEU A 32 -0.83 11.13 -0.61
N VAL A 33 -1.72 11.42 0.33
CA VAL A 33 -2.92 12.22 0.08
C VAL A 33 -2.87 13.49 0.94
N PRO A 34 -3.15 14.67 0.36
CA PRO A 34 -3.22 15.91 1.13
C PRO A 34 -4.44 15.89 2.05
N VAL A 35 -4.21 16.25 3.31
CA VAL A 35 -5.21 16.35 4.36
C VAL A 35 -5.04 17.67 5.08
N HIS A 36 -6.18 18.27 5.40
CA HIS A 36 -6.28 19.53 6.11
C HIS A 36 -6.31 19.25 7.61
N ALA A 37 -5.20 19.51 8.30
CA ALA A 37 -5.15 19.42 9.76
C ALA A 37 -5.60 20.75 10.37
N SER A 38 -6.59 20.70 11.27
CA SER A 38 -7.05 21.87 12.03
C SER A 38 -6.07 22.17 13.17
N VAL A 39 -5.56 23.40 13.24
CA VAL A 39 -4.74 23.89 14.35
C VAL A 39 -5.60 24.74 15.29
N GLU A 40 -5.24 24.82 16.57
CA GLU A 40 -6.00 25.50 17.65
C GLU A 40 -6.36 26.98 17.37
N GLU A 41 -5.72 27.62 16.39
CA GLU A 41 -5.97 29.02 15.98
C GLU A 41 -6.83 29.15 14.71
N GLY A 42 -7.48 28.07 14.25
CA GLY A 42 -8.33 28.08 13.05
C GLY A 42 -7.57 28.12 11.73
N SER A 43 -6.23 28.06 11.77
CA SER A 43 -5.40 27.85 10.60
C SER A 43 -5.43 26.36 10.19
N VAL A 44 -5.44 26.13 8.87
CA VAL A 44 -5.43 24.80 8.29
C VAL A 44 -4.05 24.54 7.72
N LEU A 45 -3.35 23.53 8.24
CA LEU A 45 -2.07 23.10 7.69
C LEU A 45 -2.31 21.99 6.66
N PRO A 46 -1.85 22.15 5.41
CA PRO A 46 -1.85 21.06 4.46
C PRO A 46 -0.76 20.06 4.86
N VAL A 47 -1.16 18.84 5.19
CA VAL A 47 -0.27 17.73 5.55
C VAL A 47 -0.48 16.60 4.55
N GLU A 48 0.59 15.97 4.09
CA GLU A 48 0.51 14.76 3.29
C GLU A 48 0.51 13.55 4.22
N ARG A 49 -0.53 12.70 4.14
CA ARG A 49 -0.57 11.44 4.90
C ARG A 49 -0.45 10.23 3.96
N PRO A 50 0.35 9.21 4.32
CA PRO A 50 0.33 7.94 3.61
C PRO A 50 -0.99 7.22 3.87
N VAL A 51 -1.62 6.73 2.82
CA VAL A 51 -2.84 5.92 2.87
C VAL A 51 -2.69 4.69 2.00
N PHE A 52 -3.38 3.61 2.38
CA PHE A 52 -3.62 2.47 1.51
C PHE A 52 -5.05 2.54 0.99
N ILE A 53 -5.21 2.52 -0.33
CA ILE A 53 -6.51 2.61 -0.99
C ILE A 53 -6.79 1.26 -1.66
N LEU A 54 -7.83 0.58 -1.18
CA LEU A 54 -8.22 -0.72 -1.69
C LEU A 54 -8.69 -0.62 -3.16
N SER A 55 -8.26 -1.57 -3.99
CA SER A 55 -8.58 -1.56 -5.42
C SER A 55 -10.10 -1.59 -5.65
N LYS A 56 -10.56 -0.88 -6.69
CA LYS A 56 -11.99 -0.86 -7.07
C LYS A 56 -12.53 -2.28 -7.31
N PRO A 57 -11.82 -3.18 -8.02
CA PRO A 57 -12.29 -4.55 -8.22
C PRO A 57 -12.52 -5.31 -6.92
N LEU A 58 -11.60 -5.24 -5.94
CA LEU A 58 -11.77 -5.92 -4.66
C LEU A 58 -12.91 -5.33 -3.82
N ARG A 59 -13.06 -3.99 -3.80
CA ARG A 59 -14.19 -3.34 -3.13
C ARG A 59 -15.52 -3.80 -3.70
N MET A 60 -15.66 -3.83 -5.02
CA MET A 60 -16.88 -4.25 -5.70
C MET A 60 -17.16 -5.74 -5.50
N PHE A 61 -16.13 -6.60 -5.62
CA PHE A 61 -16.27 -8.04 -5.52
C PHE A 61 -16.72 -8.48 -4.12
N TYR A 62 -16.21 -7.83 -3.07
CA TYR A 62 -16.57 -8.11 -1.68
C TYR A 62 -17.67 -7.20 -1.12
N ASN A 63 -18.27 -6.32 -1.93
CA ASN A 63 -19.30 -5.36 -1.53
C ASN A 63 -18.91 -4.54 -0.28
N LEU A 64 -17.67 -4.05 -0.25
CA LEU A 64 -17.09 -3.31 0.87
C LEU A 64 -17.43 -1.82 0.75
N GLU A 65 -17.99 -1.25 1.81
CA GLU A 65 -18.12 0.20 1.96
C GLU A 65 -16.79 0.78 2.45
N CYS A 66 -16.16 1.61 1.63
CA CYS A 66 -14.93 2.32 1.98
C CYS A 66 -15.06 3.77 1.53
N ASP A 67 -14.58 4.69 2.37
CA ASP A 67 -14.51 6.11 2.01
C ASP A 67 -13.75 6.31 0.70
N GLU A 68 -14.30 7.16 -0.17
CA GLU A 68 -13.66 7.46 -1.44
C GLU A 68 -12.48 8.41 -1.21
N ILE A 69 -11.30 7.83 -1.03
CA ILE A 69 -10.05 8.58 -1.02
C ILE A 69 -9.55 8.70 -2.45
N LYS A 70 -9.38 9.94 -2.93
CA LYS A 70 -8.86 10.24 -4.26
C LYS A 70 -7.38 10.58 -4.17
N ILE A 71 -6.57 9.88 -4.98
CA ILE A 71 -5.18 10.24 -5.23
C ILE A 71 -5.19 11.44 -6.20
N PRO A 72 -4.35 12.47 -6.00
CA PRO A 72 -4.24 13.58 -6.96
C PRO A 72 -3.89 13.07 -8.37
N ASP A 73 -4.54 13.59 -9.40
CA ASP A 73 -4.43 13.11 -10.78
C ASP A 73 -2.98 13.23 -11.34
N GLU A 74 -2.20 14.19 -10.84
CA GLU A 74 -0.78 14.35 -11.18
C GLU A 74 0.16 13.31 -10.55
N THR A 75 -0.34 12.46 -9.65
CA THR A 75 0.49 11.48 -8.93
C THR A 75 0.88 10.33 -9.86
N LEU A 76 2.19 10.18 -10.11
CA LEU A 76 2.70 9.00 -10.81
C LEU A 76 2.42 7.75 -9.98
N THR A 77 1.92 6.70 -10.63
CA THR A 77 1.70 5.39 -10.01
C THR A 77 2.61 4.36 -10.66
N VAL A 78 3.35 3.62 -9.84
CA VAL A 78 4.23 2.52 -10.26
C VAL A 78 3.79 1.21 -9.61
N GLN A 79 4.20 0.08 -10.19
CA GLN A 79 4.04 -1.23 -9.57
C GLN A 79 5.29 -1.58 -8.74
N LEU A 80 5.20 -2.63 -7.92
CA LEU A 80 6.38 -3.15 -7.21
C LEU A 80 7.48 -3.57 -8.19
N ASP A 81 8.68 -3.08 -7.95
CA ASP A 81 9.88 -3.58 -8.62
C ASP A 81 10.43 -4.80 -7.87
N PHE A 82 10.01 -5.99 -8.30
CA PHE A 82 10.45 -7.23 -7.68
C PHE A 82 11.94 -7.52 -7.88
N GLU A 83 12.60 -6.97 -8.90
CA GLU A 83 14.06 -7.10 -9.04
C GLU A 83 14.79 -6.28 -7.99
N GLU A 84 14.38 -5.02 -7.80
CA GLU A 84 14.96 -4.14 -6.78
C GLU A 84 14.79 -4.74 -5.38
N ILE A 85 13.58 -5.22 -5.07
CA ILE A 85 13.27 -5.82 -3.76
C ILE A 85 14.03 -7.14 -3.56
N ALA A 86 14.18 -7.95 -4.60
CA ALA A 86 14.98 -9.19 -4.54
C ALA A 86 16.46 -8.91 -4.28
N ALA A 87 17.04 -7.95 -5.00
CA ALA A 87 18.43 -7.53 -4.80
C ALA A 87 18.66 -7.04 -3.36
N GLU A 88 17.72 -6.27 -2.82
CA GLU A 88 17.76 -5.69 -1.49
C GLU A 88 17.60 -6.74 -0.36
N THR A 89 16.73 -7.73 -0.57
CA THR A 89 16.40 -8.74 0.45
C THR A 89 17.26 -10.00 0.34
N HIS A 90 18.06 -10.12 -0.72
CA HIS A 90 18.88 -11.28 -1.07
C HIS A 90 18.08 -12.57 -1.28
N PHE A 91 16.81 -12.44 -1.66
CA PHE A 91 16.00 -13.55 -2.16
C PHE A 91 15.98 -13.54 -3.68
N ARG A 92 15.60 -14.66 -4.29
CA ARG A 92 15.32 -14.70 -5.74
C ARG A 92 14.05 -13.90 -6.03
N ARG A 93 14.01 -13.21 -7.18
CA ARG A 93 12.83 -12.47 -7.66
C ARG A 93 11.55 -13.30 -7.56
N GLU A 94 11.59 -14.55 -8.01
CA GLU A 94 10.40 -15.42 -8.00
C GLU A 94 9.88 -15.70 -6.58
N ILE A 95 10.78 -15.80 -5.60
CA ILE A 95 10.40 -16.03 -4.20
C ILE A 95 9.79 -14.76 -3.58
N VAL A 96 10.30 -13.58 -3.95
CA VAL A 96 9.74 -12.30 -3.52
C VAL A 96 8.35 -12.11 -4.10
N GLU A 97 8.20 -12.28 -5.42
CA GLU A 97 6.93 -12.14 -6.15
C GLU A 97 5.87 -13.10 -5.58
N GLN A 98 6.18 -14.40 -5.48
CA GLN A 98 5.27 -15.39 -4.93
C GLN A 98 4.87 -15.08 -3.47
N CYS A 99 5.83 -14.68 -2.62
CA CYS A 99 5.54 -14.34 -1.24
C CYS A 99 4.58 -13.15 -1.11
N VAL A 100 4.74 -12.13 -1.96
CA VAL A 100 3.85 -10.96 -1.99
C VAL A 100 2.46 -11.37 -2.46
N GLU A 101 2.36 -12.09 -3.58
CA GLU A 101 1.08 -12.56 -4.12
C GLU A 101 0.30 -13.43 -3.14
N GLU A 102 0.94 -14.43 -2.52
CA GLU A 102 0.30 -15.30 -1.53
C GLU A 102 -0.21 -14.53 -0.32
N THR A 103 0.56 -13.56 0.17
CA THR A 103 0.14 -12.72 1.30
C THR A 103 -1.06 -11.84 0.92
N LEU A 104 -1.09 -11.32 -0.29
CA LEU A 104 -2.22 -10.51 -0.79
C LEU A 104 -3.47 -11.33 -1.06
N LEU A 105 -3.32 -12.59 -1.49
CA LEU A 105 -4.43 -13.53 -1.57
C LEU A 105 -5.01 -13.83 -0.18
N CYS A 106 -4.15 -14.01 0.84
CA CYS A 106 -4.60 -14.14 2.23
C CYS A 106 -5.35 -12.89 2.71
N PHE A 107 -4.84 -11.70 2.41
CA PHE A 107 -5.52 -10.43 2.72
C PHE A 107 -6.90 -10.34 2.04
N ALA A 108 -6.98 -10.63 0.74
CA ALA A 108 -8.23 -10.63 0.01
C ALA A 108 -9.24 -11.64 0.58
N GLY A 109 -8.77 -12.83 0.95
CA GLY A 109 -9.60 -13.85 1.62
C GLY A 109 -10.12 -13.39 2.99
N ALA A 110 -9.34 -12.61 3.73
CA ALA A 110 -9.79 -12.08 5.02
C ALA A 110 -10.82 -10.94 4.87
N LEU A 111 -10.66 -10.09 3.85
CA LEU A 111 -11.65 -9.06 3.51
C LEU A 111 -13.04 -9.67 3.25
N ARG A 112 -13.09 -10.79 2.52
CA ARG A 112 -14.34 -11.53 2.27
C ARG A 112 -15.07 -11.93 3.54
N ASP A 113 -14.32 -12.36 4.55
CA ASP A 113 -14.86 -12.87 5.81
C ASP A 113 -15.16 -11.72 6.80
N ASN A 114 -15.02 -10.44 6.37
CA ASN A 114 -15.10 -9.23 7.19
C ASN A 114 -14.26 -9.31 8.48
N LYS A 115 -13.09 -9.93 8.38
CA LYS A 115 -12.14 -10.06 9.49
C LYS A 115 -11.26 -8.82 9.52
N GLU A 116 -11.12 -8.23 10.71
CA GLU A 116 -10.07 -7.26 10.95
C GLU A 116 -8.72 -7.99 10.92
N VAL A 117 -7.86 -7.62 9.97
CA VAL A 117 -6.52 -8.19 9.84
C VAL A 117 -5.51 -7.07 9.86
N GLU A 118 -4.66 -7.11 10.88
CA GLU A 118 -3.50 -6.24 10.97
C GLU A 118 -2.28 -6.98 10.42
N PHE A 119 -1.65 -6.40 9.41
CA PHE A 119 -0.36 -6.84 8.90
C PHE A 119 0.75 -5.93 9.45
N SER A 120 1.22 -6.22 10.65
CA SER A 120 2.33 -5.47 11.26
C SER A 120 3.67 -6.06 10.81
N PHE A 121 4.32 -5.44 9.83
CA PHE A 121 5.67 -5.80 9.41
C PHE A 121 6.68 -4.85 10.07
N ARG A 122 7.72 -5.38 10.72
CA ARG A 122 8.80 -4.62 11.36
C ARG A 122 9.95 -4.34 10.41
#